data_AF-A0A833HA31-F1
#
_entry.id   AF-A0A833HA31-F1
#
_cell.length_a   1.000
_cell.length_b   1.000
_cell.length_c   1.000
_cell.angle_alpha   90.00
_cell.angle_beta   90.00
_cell.angle_gamma   90.00
#
_symmetry.space_group_name_H-M   'P 1'
#
loop_
_entity.id
_entity.type
_entity.pdbx_description
1 polymer ?
#
loop_
_entity_poly.entity_id
_entity_poly.type
_entity_poly.pdbx_seq_one_letter_code
_entity_poly.pdbx_strand_id
1 'polypeptide(L)'
;WSVGYDGRTVIGVWVGRADAGAVPGLSGYASAAPILFEAFARSGLAAVPLPRAPAGARKPTREELPVTMERFAPLEERVAAAPSEPAPRIVFPPEGARVDLGAAGDEATPLVLKLQGGRAPFRWLANGRPLSDPVRRRTATWQPDGAGQSTLTVIDAAGRAASVRVFVE
;
A
#
# COMPACT_ATOMS: atom_id res chain seq x y z
N TRP A 1 15.08 14.39 -10.37
CA TRP A 1 14.65 15.59 -9.63
C TRP A 1 14.71 15.31 -8.13
N SER A 2 14.95 16.31 -7.30
CA SER A 2 14.74 16.34 -5.85
C SER A 2 14.21 17.73 -5.46
N VAL A 3 13.43 17.83 -4.38
CA VAL A 3 12.89 19.09 -3.88
C VAL A 3 13.03 19.10 -2.36
N GLY A 4 13.54 20.19 -1.81
CA GLY A 4 13.68 20.41 -0.37
C GLY A 4 13.22 21.81 0.02
N TYR A 5 12.78 21.96 1.26
CA TYR A 5 12.24 23.22 1.75
C TYR A 5 12.48 23.41 3.26
N ASP A 6 12.52 24.67 3.67
CA ASP A 6 12.44 25.10 5.07
C ASP A 6 11.23 26.04 5.26
N GLY A 7 11.16 26.80 6.36
CA GLY A 7 10.07 27.73 6.62
C GLY A 7 9.95 28.92 5.65
N ARG A 8 10.91 29.13 4.73
CA ARG A 8 10.95 30.29 3.84
C ARG A 8 11.42 29.99 2.41
N THR A 9 12.21 28.95 2.22
CA THR A 9 12.95 28.65 1.01
C THR A 9 12.55 27.30 0.46
N VAL A 10 12.41 27.22 -0.87
CA VAL A 10 12.27 25.96 -1.60
C VAL A 10 13.41 25.87 -2.61
N ILE A 11 14.09 24.73 -2.66
CA ILE A 11 15.10 24.44 -3.68
C ILE A 11 14.65 23.19 -4.44
N GLY A 12 14.54 23.31 -5.76
CA GLY A 12 14.33 22.20 -6.67
C GLY A 12 15.59 21.92 -7.46
N VAL A 13 16.01 20.66 -7.52
CA VAL A 13 17.18 20.22 -8.29
C VAL A 13 16.73 19.23 -9.35
N TRP A 14 17.13 19.51 -10.59
CA TRP A 14 17.06 18.56 -11.68
C TRP A 14 18.45 18.13 -12.11
N VAL A 15 18.55 16.86 -12.49
CA VAL A 15 19.75 16.30 -13.10
C VAL A 15 19.27 15.43 -14.25
N GLY A 16 19.89 15.59 -15.41
CA GLY A 16 19.54 14.84 -16.62
C GLY A 16 20.32 15.37 -17.82
N ARG A 17 20.02 14.83 -19.00
CA ARG A 17 20.56 15.32 -20.26
C ARG A 17 19.69 16.42 -20.82
N ALA A 18 20.32 17.45 -21.39
CA ALA A 18 19.62 18.57 -22.02
C ALA A 18 18.73 18.15 -23.20
N ASP A 19 19.03 17.00 -23.83
CA ASP A 19 18.24 16.41 -24.93
C ASP A 19 17.13 15.46 -24.45
N ALA A 20 16.86 15.40 -23.14
CA ALA A 20 15.92 14.49 -22.50
C ALA A 20 16.20 12.98 -22.71
N GLY A 21 17.40 12.61 -23.15
CA GLY A 21 17.80 11.21 -23.25
C GLY A 21 17.85 10.50 -21.90
N ALA A 22 17.52 9.21 -21.87
CA ALA A 22 17.60 8.38 -20.67
C ALA A 22 19.06 8.19 -20.24
N VAL A 23 19.32 8.29 -18.92
CA VAL A 23 20.63 8.03 -18.33
C VAL A 23 20.50 6.91 -17.28
N PRO A 24 20.98 5.69 -17.58
CA PRO A 24 20.98 4.61 -16.61
C PRO A 24 21.72 4.99 -15.32
N GLY A 25 21.15 4.64 -14.17
CA GLY A 25 21.72 4.94 -12.84
C GLY A 25 21.46 6.36 -12.32
N LEU A 26 20.96 7.27 -13.16
CA LEU A 26 20.60 8.61 -12.73
C LEU A 26 19.22 8.57 -12.04
N SER A 27 19.17 8.93 -10.77
CA SER A 27 17.93 8.96 -9.99
C SER A 27 17.83 10.21 -9.12
N GLY A 28 16.61 10.54 -8.69
CA GLY A 28 16.40 11.64 -7.75
C GLY A 28 17.17 11.45 -6.45
N TYR A 29 17.14 10.24 -5.90
CA TYR A 29 17.81 9.89 -4.65
C TYR A 29 19.33 9.89 -4.78
N ALA A 30 19.89 9.16 -5.74
CA ALA A 30 21.34 8.99 -5.83
C ALA A 30 22.06 10.20 -6.45
N SER A 31 21.38 10.97 -7.31
CA SER A 31 22.01 12.04 -8.10
C SER A 31 21.56 13.44 -7.69
N ALA A 32 20.25 13.70 -7.60
CA ALA A 32 19.73 15.04 -7.35
C ALA A 32 19.70 15.42 -5.86
N ALA A 33 19.45 14.47 -4.96
CA ALA A 33 19.34 14.74 -3.52
C ALA A 33 20.67 15.22 -2.88
N PRO A 34 21.85 14.64 -3.19
CA PRO A 34 23.11 15.17 -2.66
C PRO A 34 23.37 16.62 -3.06
N ILE A 35 23.04 17.00 -4.31
CA ILE A 35 23.17 18.38 -4.79
C ILE A 35 22.22 19.31 -4.03
N LEU A 36 20.99 18.87 -3.75
CA LEU A 36 20.03 19.63 -2.95
C LEU A 36 20.55 19.91 -1.54
N PHE A 37 21.13 18.91 -0.86
CA PHE A 37 21.72 19.09 0.47
C PHE A 37 22.90 20.06 0.44
N GLU A 38 23.80 19.92 -0.53
CA GLU A 38 24.93 20.83 -0.70
C GLU A 38 24.46 22.26 -1.04
N ALA A 39 23.39 22.40 -1.84
CA ALA A 39 22.80 23.68 -2.15
C ALA A 39 22.31 24.39 -0.89
N PHE A 40 21.55 23.71 -0.01
CA PHE A 40 21.17 24.30 1.28
C PHE A 40 22.40 24.64 2.13
N ALA A 41 23.37 23.72 2.25
CA ALA A 41 24.58 23.91 3.07
C ALA A 41 25.47 25.08 2.61
N ARG A 42 25.57 25.32 1.29
CA ARG A 42 26.43 26.38 0.70
C ARG A 42 25.69 27.64 0.30
N SER A 43 24.36 27.66 0.32
CA SER A 43 23.57 28.80 -0.14
C SER A 43 23.79 30.09 0.67
N GLY A 44 24.30 29.99 1.90
CA GLY A 44 24.36 31.11 2.84
C GLY A 44 22.98 31.57 3.33
N LEU A 45 21.91 30.86 2.99
CA LEU A 45 20.56 31.15 3.45
C LEU A 45 20.42 30.73 4.91
N ALA A 46 19.93 31.63 5.75
CA ALA A 46 19.59 31.30 7.12
C ALA A 46 18.44 30.28 7.13
N ALA A 47 18.67 29.14 7.78
CA ALA A 47 17.67 28.09 7.97
C ALA A 47 16.51 28.61 8.81
N VAL A 48 15.29 28.51 8.28
CA VAL A 48 14.06 28.92 8.95
C VAL A 48 13.29 27.67 9.41
N PRO A 49 12.96 27.52 10.69
CA PRO A 49 12.13 26.40 11.16
C PRO A 49 10.78 26.34 10.44
N LEU A 50 10.29 25.11 10.20
CA LEU A 50 8.94 24.92 9.69
C LEU A 50 7.90 25.43 10.71
N PRO A 51 6.74 25.92 10.24
CA PRO A 51 5.66 26.31 11.13
C PRO A 51 5.16 25.12 11.96
N ARG A 52 4.52 25.42 13.09
CA ARG A 52 3.88 24.40 13.92
C ARG A 52 2.86 23.61 13.09
N ALA A 53 2.77 22.30 13.36
CA ALA A 53 1.77 21.44 12.75
C ALA A 53 0.35 22.04 12.90
N PRO A 54 -0.50 21.97 11.86
CA PRO A 54 -1.88 22.44 11.91
C PRO A 54 -2.68 21.83 13.07
N ALA A 55 -3.70 22.53 13.55
CA ALA A 55 -4.63 21.98 14.53
C ALA A 55 -5.25 20.67 14.00
N GLY A 56 -5.27 19.62 14.84
CA GLY A 56 -5.78 18.30 14.46
C GLY A 56 -4.79 17.41 13.68
N ALA A 57 -3.56 17.84 13.44
CA ALA A 57 -2.53 16.98 12.84
C ALA A 57 -2.28 15.74 13.73
N ARG A 58 -2.52 14.54 13.17
CA ARG A 58 -2.30 13.27 13.85
C ARG A 58 -0.83 12.86 13.75
N LYS A 59 -0.28 12.36 14.85
CA LYS A 59 1.06 11.76 14.93
C LYS A 59 0.92 10.36 15.51
N PRO A 60 0.45 9.38 14.70
CA PRO A 60 0.18 8.05 15.22
C PRO A 60 1.47 7.41 15.72
N THR A 61 1.41 6.73 16.86
CA THR A 61 2.52 5.84 17.25
C THR A 61 2.54 4.62 16.34
N ARG A 62 3.64 3.85 16.37
CA ARG A 62 3.78 2.67 15.52
C ARG A 62 2.63 1.67 15.73
N GLU A 63 2.18 1.53 16.97
CA GLU A 63 1.10 0.62 17.39
C GLU A 63 -0.29 1.06 16.88
N GLU A 64 -0.43 2.34 16.53
CA GLU A 64 -1.67 2.91 15.98
C GLU A 64 -1.73 2.82 14.45
N LEU A 65 -0.63 2.42 13.79
CA LEU A 65 -0.57 2.25 12.35
C LEU A 65 -1.22 0.93 11.92
N PRO A 66 -1.89 0.89 10.74
CA PRO A 66 -2.26 -0.37 10.13
C PRO A 66 -1.04 -1.28 9.93
N VAL A 67 -1.22 -2.60 10.01
CA VAL A 67 -0.12 -3.59 9.88
C VAL A 67 0.74 -3.40 8.61
N THR A 68 0.15 -2.90 7.53
CA THR A 68 0.83 -2.62 6.26
C THR A 68 1.72 -1.37 6.29
N MET A 69 1.61 -0.56 7.34
CA MET A 69 2.34 0.70 7.58
C MET A 69 3.28 0.63 8.79
N GLU A 70 3.21 -0.43 9.61
CA GLU A 70 4.06 -0.59 10.81
C GLU A 70 5.55 -0.83 10.51
N ARG A 71 5.89 -1.22 9.29
CA ARG A 71 7.26 -1.56 8.89
C ARG A 71 7.68 -0.75 7.67
N PHE A 72 8.67 0.11 7.87
CA PHE A 72 9.44 0.71 6.80
C PHE A 72 10.83 0.04 6.81
N ALA A 73 11.15 -0.70 5.75
CA ALA A 73 12.45 -1.37 5.62
C ALA A 73 13.23 -0.74 4.44
N PRO A 74 14.54 -0.50 4.58
CA PRO A 74 15.42 -0.16 3.46
C PRO A 74 15.26 -1.14 2.31
N LEU A 75 15.48 -0.67 1.08
CA LEU A 75 15.29 -1.51 -0.11
C LEU A 75 16.14 -2.78 -0.04
N GLU A 76 17.35 -2.71 0.51
CA GLU A 76 18.25 -3.86 0.65
C GLU A 76 17.67 -4.94 1.60
N GLU A 77 17.06 -4.53 2.70
CA GLU A 77 16.45 -5.45 3.68
C GLU A 77 15.18 -6.12 3.14
N ARG A 78 14.44 -5.45 2.23
CA ARG A 78 13.28 -6.04 1.56
C ARG A 78 13.61 -7.23 0.66
N VAL A 79 14.83 -7.29 0.15
CA VAL A 79 15.28 -8.37 -0.76
C VAL A 79 15.85 -9.55 0.04
N ALA A 80 16.49 -9.30 1.18
CA ALA A 80 17.08 -10.34 2.02
C ALA A 80 16.04 -11.17 2.80
N ALA A 81 14.87 -10.59 3.11
CA ALA A 81 13.78 -11.28 3.79
C ALA A 81 12.79 -11.94 2.79
N ALA A 82 13.29 -12.74 1.84
CA ALA A 82 12.42 -13.55 0.99
C ALA A 82 11.56 -14.45 1.89
N PRO A 83 10.23 -14.27 1.93
CA PRO A 83 9.39 -14.97 2.89
C PRO A 83 9.41 -16.47 2.60
N SER A 84 9.58 -17.31 3.63
CA SER A 84 9.58 -18.78 3.47
C SER A 84 8.24 -19.32 2.95
N GLU A 85 7.17 -18.53 3.07
CA GLU A 85 5.84 -18.87 2.63
C GLU A 85 5.41 -17.92 1.49
N PRO A 86 4.89 -18.44 0.36
CA PRO A 86 4.48 -17.61 -0.77
C PRO A 86 3.46 -16.55 -0.35
N ALA A 87 3.37 -15.45 -1.10
CA ALA A 87 2.35 -14.42 -0.87
C ALA A 87 0.94 -15.02 -0.92
N PRO A 88 -0.04 -14.45 -0.19
CA PRO A 88 -1.41 -14.94 -0.27
C PRO A 88 -1.90 -14.87 -1.72
N ARG A 89 -2.64 -15.89 -2.16
CA ARG A 89 -3.33 -15.92 -3.45
C ARG A 89 -4.77 -16.33 -3.22
N ILE A 90 -5.71 -15.55 -3.72
CA ILE A 90 -7.12 -15.93 -3.75
C ILE A 90 -7.28 -17.00 -4.83
N VAL A 91 -7.70 -18.20 -4.43
CA VAL A 91 -7.94 -19.32 -5.35
C VAL A 91 -9.42 -19.48 -5.67
N PHE A 92 -10.30 -18.92 -4.83
CA PHE A 92 -11.71 -18.80 -5.13
C PHE A 92 -12.31 -17.60 -4.38
N PRO A 93 -13.13 -16.78 -5.04
CA PRO A 93 -13.39 -16.80 -6.48
C PRO A 93 -12.15 -16.35 -7.31
N PRO A 94 -11.96 -16.84 -8.54
CA PRO A 94 -10.91 -16.34 -9.42
C PRO A 94 -11.21 -14.93 -9.93
N GLU A 95 -10.19 -14.25 -10.47
CA GLU A 95 -10.36 -12.96 -11.15
C GLU A 95 -11.40 -13.06 -12.27
N GLY A 96 -12.33 -12.11 -12.30
CA GLY A 96 -13.39 -12.02 -13.31
C GLY A 96 -14.53 -13.02 -13.13
N ALA A 97 -14.57 -13.79 -12.03
CA ALA A 97 -15.66 -14.72 -11.79
C ALA A 97 -17.02 -14.00 -11.76
N ARG A 98 -18.02 -14.62 -12.38
CA ARG A 98 -19.43 -14.25 -12.26
C ARG A 98 -20.09 -15.26 -11.34
N VAL A 99 -20.73 -14.80 -10.28
CA VAL A 99 -21.29 -15.66 -9.24
C VAL A 99 -22.75 -15.31 -9.09
N ASP A 100 -23.61 -16.27 -9.43
CA ASP A 100 -25.05 -16.20 -9.18
C ASP A 100 -25.29 -16.59 -7.72
N LEU A 101 -25.75 -15.62 -6.91
CA LEU A 101 -25.99 -15.82 -5.48
C LEU A 101 -27.48 -15.70 -5.12
N GLY A 102 -28.37 -15.71 -6.12
CA GLY A 102 -29.80 -15.47 -5.93
C GLY A 102 -30.12 -13.98 -5.68
N ALA A 103 -31.29 -13.70 -5.11
CA ALA A 103 -31.75 -12.33 -4.92
C ALA A 103 -30.72 -11.48 -4.15
N ALA A 104 -30.26 -10.38 -4.76
CA ALA A 104 -29.27 -9.49 -4.19
C ALA A 104 -29.71 -8.91 -2.84
N GLY A 105 -28.79 -8.80 -1.87
CA GLY A 105 -29.03 -8.25 -0.53
C GLY A 105 -29.02 -9.32 0.57
N ASP A 106 -29.83 -9.13 1.61
CA ASP A 106 -29.87 -10.03 2.78
C ASP A 106 -30.36 -11.46 2.46
N GLU A 107 -30.99 -11.66 1.30
CA GLU A 107 -31.43 -12.98 0.81
C GLU A 107 -30.39 -13.70 -0.06
N ALA A 108 -29.25 -13.06 -0.37
CA ALA A 108 -28.22 -13.66 -1.19
C ALA A 108 -27.55 -14.84 -0.47
N THR A 109 -27.09 -15.84 -1.22
CA THR A 109 -26.28 -16.93 -0.66
C THR A 109 -24.88 -16.40 -0.31
N PRO A 110 -24.32 -16.71 0.88
CA PRO A 110 -22.96 -16.30 1.22
C PRO A 110 -21.92 -16.90 0.26
N LEU A 111 -21.02 -16.06 -0.25
CA LEU A 111 -19.91 -16.48 -1.10
C LEU A 111 -18.75 -17.01 -0.25
N VAL A 112 -18.38 -18.27 -0.46
CA VAL A 112 -17.17 -18.85 0.14
C VAL A 112 -15.94 -18.23 -0.51
N LEU A 113 -14.98 -17.83 0.32
CA LEU A 113 -13.67 -17.30 -0.08
C LEU A 113 -12.60 -18.32 0.29
N LYS A 114 -11.67 -18.58 -0.63
CA LYS A 114 -10.54 -19.50 -0.42
C LYS A 114 -9.24 -18.86 -0.84
N LEU A 115 -8.21 -19.05 -0.03
CA LEU A 115 -6.85 -18.60 -0.34
C LEU A 115 -5.81 -19.73 -0.20
N GLN A 116 -4.66 -19.51 -0.80
CA GLN A 116 -3.44 -20.32 -0.65
C GLN A 116 -2.25 -19.42 -0.32
N GLY A 117 -1.23 -20.00 0.31
CA GLY A 117 -0.08 -19.23 0.80
C GLY A 117 -0.46 -18.23 1.89
N GLY A 118 0.43 -17.25 2.09
CA GLY A 118 0.29 -16.17 3.06
C GLY A 118 0.46 -16.62 4.52
N ARG A 119 0.82 -15.65 5.37
CA ARG A 119 1.03 -15.86 6.81
C ARG A 119 -0.22 -15.47 7.60
N ALA A 120 -0.81 -16.39 8.35
CA ALA A 120 -1.93 -16.09 9.24
C ALA A 120 -1.55 -15.13 10.40
N PRO A 121 -2.50 -14.37 10.97
CA PRO A 121 -3.91 -14.29 10.58
C PRO A 121 -4.14 -13.49 9.28
N PHE A 122 -5.26 -13.80 8.62
CA PHE A 122 -5.70 -13.19 7.38
C PHE A 122 -6.85 -12.22 7.64
N ARG A 123 -6.80 -11.05 7.00
CA ARG A 123 -7.87 -10.06 7.01
C ARG A 123 -8.47 -9.97 5.62
N TRP A 124 -9.77 -10.23 5.52
CA TRP A 124 -10.52 -10.10 4.27
C TRP A 124 -11.22 -8.75 4.20
N LEU A 125 -11.24 -8.17 3.00
CA LEU A 125 -11.96 -6.95 2.69
C LEU A 125 -12.84 -7.19 1.46
N ALA A 126 -14.07 -6.69 1.52
CA ALA A 126 -14.94 -6.53 0.37
C ALA A 126 -15.11 -5.03 0.11
N ASN A 127 -14.80 -4.59 -1.11
CA ASN A 127 -14.92 -3.18 -1.52
C ASN A 127 -14.17 -2.21 -0.57
N GLY A 128 -13.01 -2.65 -0.08
CA GLY A 128 -12.18 -1.90 0.88
C GLY A 128 -12.66 -1.95 2.34
N ARG A 129 -13.79 -2.60 2.64
CA ARG A 129 -14.35 -2.73 3.99
C ARG A 129 -13.99 -4.10 4.59
N PRO A 130 -13.49 -4.18 5.83
CA PRO A 130 -13.20 -5.46 6.50
C PRO A 130 -14.47 -6.29 6.72
N LEU A 131 -14.37 -7.61 6.46
CA LEU A 131 -15.51 -8.53 6.56
C LEU A 131 -15.77 -9.09 7.97
N SER A 132 -14.71 -9.34 8.74
CA SER A 132 -14.78 -9.87 10.10
C SER A 132 -13.43 -9.69 10.81
N ASP A 133 -13.32 -10.17 12.04
CA ASP A 133 -12.05 -10.30 12.74
C ASP A 133 -11.03 -11.16 11.96
N PRO A 134 -9.72 -10.94 12.15
CA PRO A 134 -8.68 -11.70 11.47
C PRO A 134 -8.81 -13.21 11.72
N VAL A 135 -8.89 -13.98 10.64
CA VAL A 135 -9.05 -15.45 10.69
C VAL A 135 -7.72 -16.15 10.48
N ARG A 136 -7.47 -17.26 11.17
CA ARG A 136 -6.29 -18.10 10.89
C ARG A 136 -6.54 -19.14 9.77
N ARG A 137 -7.82 -19.40 9.46
CA ARG A 137 -8.22 -20.33 8.40
C ARG A 137 -8.02 -19.68 7.03
N ARG A 138 -7.72 -20.52 6.03
CA ARG A 138 -7.60 -20.13 4.61
C ARG A 138 -8.94 -20.07 3.88
N THR A 139 -10.03 -20.14 4.63
CA THR A 139 -11.41 -20.06 4.17
C THR A 139 -12.14 -18.99 4.97
N ALA A 140 -13.01 -18.24 4.29
CA ALA A 140 -13.93 -17.28 4.88
C ALA A 140 -15.24 -17.28 4.10
N THR A 141 -16.24 -16.57 4.59
CA THR A 141 -17.51 -16.34 3.89
C THR A 141 -17.77 -14.85 3.83
N TRP A 142 -18.33 -14.39 2.71
CA TRP A 142 -18.73 -13.00 2.49
C TRP A 142 -20.18 -12.97 2.04
N GLN A 143 -20.98 -12.14 2.70
CA GLN A 143 -22.31 -11.79 2.26
C GLN A 143 -22.23 -10.53 1.37
N PRO A 144 -22.56 -10.61 0.08
CA PRO A 144 -22.56 -9.44 -0.78
C PRO A 144 -23.63 -8.42 -0.38
N ASP A 145 -23.26 -7.14 -0.39
CA ASP A 145 -24.19 -6.03 -0.12
C ASP A 145 -25.18 -5.79 -1.29
N GLY A 146 -24.92 -6.38 -2.47
CA GLY A 146 -25.75 -6.25 -3.66
C GLY A 146 -25.10 -6.87 -4.91
N ALA A 147 -25.86 -6.85 -6.01
CA ALA A 147 -25.38 -7.28 -7.33
C ALA A 147 -24.40 -6.26 -7.95
N GLY A 148 -23.64 -6.72 -8.94
CA GLY A 148 -22.65 -5.94 -9.67
C GLY A 148 -21.22 -6.30 -9.33
N GLN A 149 -20.28 -5.43 -9.71
CA GLN A 149 -18.86 -5.68 -9.49
C GLN A 149 -18.47 -5.48 -8.02
N SER A 150 -17.70 -6.42 -7.48
CA SER A 150 -17.09 -6.31 -6.15
C SER A 150 -15.60 -6.65 -6.20
N THR A 151 -14.81 -5.99 -5.37
CA THR A 151 -13.38 -6.26 -5.19
C THR A 151 -13.16 -6.97 -3.85
N LEU A 152 -12.57 -8.15 -3.90
CA LEU A 152 -12.24 -8.95 -2.74
C LEU A 152 -10.72 -8.93 -2.53
N THR A 153 -10.30 -8.55 -1.33
CA THR A 153 -8.88 -8.47 -0.97
C THR A 153 -8.60 -9.29 0.27
N VAL A 154 -7.51 -10.04 0.28
CA VAL A 154 -6.95 -10.66 1.49
C VAL A 154 -5.62 -10.00 1.82
N ILE A 155 -5.40 -9.69 3.08
CA ILE A 155 -4.13 -9.19 3.63
C ILE A 155 -3.63 -10.21 4.67
N ASP A 156 -2.37 -10.62 4.55
CA ASP A 156 -1.72 -11.51 5.51
C ASP A 156 -1.04 -10.75 6.66
N ALA A 157 -0.56 -11.47 7.67
CA ALA A 157 0.08 -10.88 8.85
C ALA A 157 1.44 -10.19 8.57
N ALA A 158 2.00 -10.41 7.38
CA ALA A 158 3.19 -9.70 6.90
C ALA A 158 2.83 -8.44 6.08
N GLY A 159 1.54 -8.12 5.96
CA GLY A 159 1.05 -6.98 5.19
C GLY A 159 1.03 -7.21 3.67
N ARG A 160 1.24 -8.44 3.20
CA ARG A 160 1.14 -8.79 1.78
C ARG A 160 -0.33 -8.99 1.43
N ALA A 161 -0.73 -8.49 0.26
CA ALA A 161 -2.12 -8.54 -0.19
C ALA A 161 -2.28 -9.21 -1.55
N ALA A 162 -3.45 -9.80 -1.76
CA ALA A 162 -3.94 -10.20 -3.08
C ALA A 162 -5.38 -9.78 -3.23
N SER A 163 -5.74 -9.35 -4.44
CA SER A 163 -7.08 -8.89 -4.77
C SER A 163 -7.60 -9.57 -6.02
N VAL A 164 -8.91 -9.79 -6.06
CA VAL A 164 -9.66 -10.19 -7.25
C VAL A 164 -10.89 -9.32 -7.43
N ARG A 165 -11.31 -9.10 -8.67
CA ARG A 165 -12.62 -8.53 -9.01
C ARG A 165 -13.57 -9.64 -9.43
N VAL A 166 -14.79 -9.57 -8.96
CA VAL A 166 -15.87 -10.51 -9.29
C VAL A 166 -17.14 -9.74 -9.62
N PHE A 167 -18.06 -10.39 -10.32
CA PHE A 167 -19.41 -9.89 -10.57
C PHE A 167 -20.40 -10.78 -9.82
N VAL A 168 -21.19 -10.19 -8.94
CA VAL A 168 -22.33 -10.84 -8.28
C VAL A 168 -23.56 -10.58 -9.13
N GLU A 169 -24.30 -11.62 -9.48
CA GLU A 169 -25.54 -11.54 -10.25
C GLU A 169 -26.69 -12.25 -9.53
#